data_AF-A0A482RCD9-F1
#
_entry.id   AF-A0A482RCD9-F1
#
_cell.length_a   1.000
_cell.length_b   1.000
_cell.length_c   1.000
_cell.angle_alpha   90.00
_cell.angle_beta   90.00
_cell.angle_gamma   90.00
#
_symmetry.space_group_name_H-M   'P 1'
#
loop_
_entity.id
_entity.type
_entity.pdbx_description
1 polymer ?
#
loop_
_entity_poly.entity_id
_entity_poly.type
_entity_poly.pdbx_seq_one_letter_code
_entity_poly.pdbx_strand_id
1 'polypeptide(L)'
;AALRRAPPTLPAARLLAELPPGAFPNEHAELLRRLGRHTAALRILIHDASDFVAAEQYCKTVTAALAASSPASATAHTSSEWGAARTLGMASPPASVPALLSPPSSGAAAQPLAAQLSSSRMEAGAVYTALLQALFSESETHASGVRANRARIVEAGSAPSSARAPPPPASAAAAAYSGSMDAKLDAVLPLLQANLSSLDFSHILKTLPDSVPIARIAPVLSCILRAEENVAHAARVTRALEASTNVNALVRLHRGEANYVRVDHTTKCDVCHKRLCVSSRSVGDIAVNVARHRAVHKACAVEGERHVAVAAEEAAHA
;
A
#
# COMPACT_ATOMS: atom_id res chain seq x y z
N ALA A 1 36.81 -2.73 -26.17
CA ALA A 1 35.51 -2.04 -26.27
C ALA A 1 34.94 -2.19 -27.68
N ALA A 2 34.53 -3.42 -28.04
CA ALA A 2 33.92 -3.71 -29.33
C ALA A 2 32.73 -4.65 -29.11
N LEU A 3 31.55 -4.18 -29.54
CA LEU A 3 30.45 -4.98 -30.08
C LEU A 3 29.83 -6.05 -29.17
N ARG A 4 29.12 -5.62 -28.11
CA ARG A 4 27.83 -6.24 -27.78
C ARG A 4 26.78 -5.74 -28.78
N ARG A 5 26.91 -6.08 -30.06
CA ARG A 5 25.77 -5.96 -30.98
C ARG A 5 24.80 -7.05 -30.55
N ALA A 6 23.62 -6.63 -30.10
CA ALA A 6 22.51 -7.53 -29.86
C ALA A 6 22.33 -8.42 -31.10
N PRO A 7 22.13 -9.74 -30.95
CA PRO A 7 21.80 -10.60 -32.08
C PRO A 7 20.58 -10.00 -32.81
N PRO A 8 20.46 -10.19 -34.14
CA PRO A 8 19.26 -9.75 -34.86
C PRO A 8 18.07 -10.31 -34.09
N THR A 9 17.22 -9.43 -33.58
CA THR A 9 16.04 -9.81 -32.83
C THR A 9 15.12 -10.51 -33.80
N LEU A 10 15.31 -11.82 -33.97
CA LEU A 10 14.30 -12.70 -34.53
C LEU A 10 13.03 -12.36 -33.74
N PRO A 11 12.00 -11.81 -34.40
CA PRO A 11 10.81 -11.37 -33.70
C PRO A 11 10.27 -12.59 -32.96
N ALA A 12 10.01 -12.45 -31.66
CA ALA A 12 9.59 -13.56 -30.80
C ALA A 12 8.39 -14.33 -31.41
N ALA A 13 7.54 -13.64 -32.16
CA ALA A 13 6.45 -14.22 -32.93
C ALA A 13 6.88 -15.25 -34.01
N ARG A 14 8.03 -15.07 -34.68
CA ARG A 14 8.55 -16.05 -35.65
C ARG A 14 9.13 -17.28 -34.98
N LEU A 15 9.85 -17.10 -33.88
CA LEU A 15 10.36 -18.23 -33.09
C LEU A 15 9.21 -19.09 -32.56
N LEU A 16 8.12 -18.48 -32.10
CA LEU A 16 6.93 -19.22 -31.68
C LEU A 16 6.27 -20.04 -32.80
N ALA A 17 6.41 -19.64 -34.07
CA ALA A 17 5.86 -20.39 -35.19
C ALA A 17 6.74 -21.59 -35.60
N GLU A 18 8.03 -21.54 -35.30
CA GLU A 18 9.00 -22.58 -35.66
C GLU A 18 9.20 -23.61 -34.54
N LEU A 19 8.91 -23.26 -33.28
CA LEU A 19 8.98 -24.21 -32.18
C LEU A 19 7.79 -25.20 -32.21
N PRO A 20 8.04 -26.52 -32.11
CA PRO A 20 6.97 -27.50 -32.05
C PRO A 20 6.15 -27.32 -30.76
N PRO A 21 4.81 -27.38 -30.85
CA PRO A 21 3.94 -27.26 -29.67
C PRO A 21 4.23 -28.41 -28.70
N GLY A 22 4.54 -28.06 -27.44
CA GLY A 22 4.86 -29.02 -26.37
C GLY A 22 6.35 -29.27 -26.13
N ALA A 23 7.24 -28.81 -27.00
CA ALA A 23 8.69 -28.81 -26.72
C ALA A 23 9.08 -27.50 -26.02
N PHE A 24 9.87 -27.59 -24.93
CA PHE A 24 10.45 -26.43 -24.24
C PHE A 24 9.40 -25.44 -23.66
N PRO A 25 8.58 -25.87 -22.68
CA PRO A 25 7.48 -25.06 -22.16
C PRO A 25 7.95 -23.77 -21.46
N ASN A 26 9.13 -23.80 -20.83
CA ASN A 26 9.69 -22.63 -20.14
C ASN A 26 10.12 -21.54 -21.12
N GLU A 27 10.78 -21.94 -22.20
CA GLU A 27 11.24 -21.07 -23.27
C GLU A 27 10.06 -20.48 -24.05
N HIS A 28 9.02 -21.29 -24.28
CA HIS A 28 7.77 -20.84 -24.88
C HIS A 28 7.08 -19.79 -24.00
N ALA A 29 6.99 -20.02 -22.69
CA ALA A 29 6.41 -19.06 -21.74
C ALA A 29 7.19 -17.73 -21.71
N GLU A 30 8.51 -17.77 -21.79
CA GLU A 30 9.38 -16.59 -21.85
C GLU A 30 9.19 -15.79 -23.16
N LEU A 31 9.02 -16.46 -24.29
CA LEU A 31 8.70 -15.80 -25.56
C LEU A 31 7.32 -15.13 -25.52
N LEU A 32 6.32 -15.79 -24.94
CA LEU A 32 4.98 -15.22 -24.76
C LEU A 32 4.98 -14.02 -23.79
N ARG A 33 5.85 -14.03 -22.78
CA ARG A 33 6.08 -12.86 -21.89
C ARG A 33 6.49 -11.62 -22.67
N ARG A 34 7.45 -11.78 -23.59
CA ARG A 34 7.95 -10.68 -24.43
C ARG A 34 6.89 -10.14 -25.39
N LEU A 35 5.90 -10.96 -25.74
CA LEU A 35 4.76 -10.58 -26.58
C LEU A 35 3.58 -10.02 -25.77
N GLY A 36 3.70 -9.89 -24.44
CA GLY A 36 2.60 -9.44 -23.57
C GLY A 36 1.46 -10.45 -23.41
N ARG A 37 1.64 -11.71 -23.85
CA ARG A 37 0.61 -12.76 -23.78
C ARG A 37 0.76 -13.58 -22.50
N HIS A 38 0.58 -12.93 -21.35
CA HIS A 38 0.81 -13.52 -20.03
C HIS A 38 -0.13 -14.68 -19.70
N THR A 39 -1.39 -14.61 -20.11
CA THR A 39 -2.38 -15.67 -19.90
C THR A 39 -1.97 -16.98 -20.57
N ALA A 40 -1.49 -16.91 -21.81
CA ALA A 40 -1.02 -18.07 -22.56
C ALA A 40 0.27 -18.65 -21.94
N ALA A 41 1.20 -17.80 -21.51
CA ALA A 41 2.46 -18.22 -20.87
C ALA A 41 2.19 -19.01 -19.58
N LEU A 42 1.33 -18.49 -18.71
CA LEU A 42 0.95 -19.15 -17.46
C LEU A 42 0.23 -20.48 -17.72
N ARG A 43 -0.60 -20.54 -18.76
CA ARG A 43 -1.30 -21.76 -19.14
C ARG A 43 -0.32 -22.89 -19.49
N ILE A 44 0.74 -22.59 -20.24
CA ILE A 44 1.78 -23.56 -20.60
C ILE A 44 2.56 -24.02 -19.37
N LEU A 45 2.98 -23.09 -18.50
CA LEU A 45 3.74 -23.44 -17.29
C LEU A 45 2.95 -24.34 -16.33
N ILE A 46 1.66 -24.07 -16.19
CA ILE A 46 0.79 -24.77 -15.25
C ILE A 46 0.34 -26.13 -15.81
N HIS A 47 -0.03 -26.19 -17.09
CA HIS A 47 -0.64 -27.38 -17.68
C HIS A 47 0.36 -28.28 -18.36
N ASP A 48 1.25 -27.72 -19.18
CA ASP A 48 2.19 -28.52 -19.98
C ASP A 48 3.44 -28.88 -19.17
N ALA A 49 3.94 -27.95 -18.34
CA ALA A 49 5.11 -28.19 -17.50
C ALA A 49 4.78 -28.66 -16.08
N SER A 50 3.56 -28.42 -15.58
CA SER A 50 3.19 -28.65 -14.17
C SER A 50 4.15 -28.00 -13.15
N ASP A 51 4.86 -26.93 -13.55
CA ASP A 51 5.85 -26.24 -12.72
C ASP A 51 5.25 -24.98 -12.11
N PHE A 52 4.62 -25.17 -10.93
CA PHE A 52 4.01 -24.09 -10.16
C PHE A 52 5.04 -23.10 -9.61
N VAL A 53 6.28 -23.54 -9.39
CA VAL A 53 7.36 -22.69 -8.86
C VAL A 53 7.81 -21.72 -9.95
N ALA A 54 7.99 -22.20 -11.18
CA ALA A 54 8.28 -21.36 -12.34
C ALA A 54 7.14 -20.38 -12.63
N ALA A 55 5.88 -20.82 -12.52
CA ALA A 55 4.72 -19.94 -12.68
C ALA A 55 4.69 -18.82 -11.61
N GLU A 56 5.04 -19.11 -10.36
CA GLU A 56 5.12 -18.09 -9.32
C GLU A 56 6.26 -17.10 -9.59
N GLN A 57 7.45 -17.59 -9.96
CA GLN A 57 8.58 -16.75 -10.34
C GLN A 57 8.21 -15.85 -11.53
N TYR A 58 7.48 -16.39 -12.51
CA TYR A 58 6.95 -15.64 -13.63
C TYR A 58 6.06 -14.48 -13.15
N CYS A 59 5.06 -14.76 -12.31
CA CYS A 59 4.20 -13.71 -11.74
C CYS A 59 4.99 -12.64 -10.99
N LYS A 60 5.99 -13.02 -10.18
CA LYS A 60 6.88 -12.09 -9.46
C LYS A 60 7.68 -11.20 -10.43
N THR A 61 8.22 -11.75 -11.51
CA THR A 61 9.01 -10.98 -12.48
C THR A 61 8.15 -10.00 -13.27
N VAL A 62 6.93 -10.40 -13.66
CA VAL A 62 6.01 -9.54 -14.40
C VAL A 62 5.49 -8.42 -13.51
N THR A 63 5.11 -8.71 -12.27
CA THR A 63 4.67 -7.68 -11.32
C THR A 63 5.78 -6.71 -10.96
N ALA A 64 7.01 -7.19 -10.75
CA ALA A 64 8.18 -6.33 -10.55
C ALA A 64 8.48 -5.45 -11.78
N ALA A 65 8.37 -5.99 -13.00
CA ALA A 65 8.56 -5.23 -14.23
C ALA A 65 7.48 -4.16 -14.42
N LEU A 66 6.21 -4.47 -14.13
CA LEU A 66 5.10 -3.51 -14.17
C LEU A 66 5.31 -2.40 -13.13
N ALA A 67 5.71 -2.76 -11.91
CA ALA A 67 6.04 -1.79 -10.86
C ALA A 67 7.20 -0.87 -11.27
N ALA A 68 8.25 -1.40 -11.90
CA ALA A 68 9.38 -0.62 -12.39
C ALA A 68 9.02 0.28 -13.59
N SER A 69 8.05 -0.13 -14.42
CA SER A 69 7.57 0.66 -15.55
C SER A 69 6.61 1.79 -15.17
N SER A 70 6.13 1.83 -13.92
CA SER A 70 5.27 2.89 -13.42
C SER A 70 6.10 4.12 -13.02
N PRO A 71 5.92 5.30 -13.64
CA PRO A 71 6.75 6.49 -13.40
C PRO A 71 6.60 7.14 -12.01
N ALA A 72 5.82 6.55 -11.10
CA ALA A 72 5.50 7.12 -9.79
C ALA A 72 6.64 7.05 -8.74
N SER A 73 7.72 6.29 -8.99
CA SER A 73 8.83 6.15 -8.02
C SER A 73 10.04 7.06 -8.28
N ALA A 74 10.05 7.90 -9.30
CA ALA A 74 11.21 8.73 -9.67
C ALA A 74 11.31 10.10 -8.97
N THR A 75 10.40 10.46 -8.05
CA THR A 75 10.40 11.78 -7.38
C THR A 75 10.81 11.78 -5.90
N ALA A 76 11.23 10.65 -5.34
CA ALA A 76 11.76 10.60 -3.98
C ALA A 76 13.27 10.37 -4.01
N HIS A 77 14.05 11.44 -4.18
CA HIS A 77 15.39 11.67 -3.60
C HIS A 77 16.11 12.81 -4.36
N THR A 78 15.95 14.06 -3.90
CA THR A 78 17.03 15.07 -3.72
C THR A 78 16.45 16.28 -2.98
N SER A 79 16.14 16.12 -1.70
CA SER A 79 15.95 17.24 -0.77
C SER A 79 17.29 17.52 -0.09
N SER A 80 18.12 18.34 -0.74
CA SER A 80 19.27 19.00 -0.13
C SER A 80 19.59 20.26 -0.92
N GLU A 81 18.74 21.27 -0.79
CA GLU A 81 19.11 22.68 -0.96
C GLU A 81 17.84 23.47 -0.69
N TRP A 82 17.77 24.19 0.43
CA TRP A 82 17.10 25.49 0.57
C TRP A 82 17.89 26.23 1.66
N GLY A 83 19.03 26.76 1.23
CA GLY A 83 19.72 27.83 1.92
C GLY A 83 19.12 29.18 1.52
N ALA A 84 18.63 29.89 2.53
CA ALA A 84 18.70 31.34 2.72
C ALA A 84 18.41 32.30 1.54
N ALA A 85 17.32 33.08 1.67
CA ALA A 85 17.39 34.53 1.59
C ALA A 85 16.19 35.20 2.28
N ARG A 86 16.50 36.26 3.04
CA ARG A 86 15.64 37.13 3.85
C ARG A 86 14.66 37.96 3.03
N THR A 87 13.56 38.42 3.64
CA THR A 87 13.29 39.87 3.81
C THR A 87 12.13 40.13 4.78
N LEU A 88 12.30 41.19 5.56
CA LEU A 88 11.40 41.70 6.60
C LEU A 88 10.18 42.38 5.99
N GLY A 89 9.03 42.22 6.63
CA GLY A 89 7.82 43.01 6.37
C GLY A 89 6.85 42.92 7.55
N MET A 90 7.02 43.80 8.53
CA MET A 90 6.05 44.01 9.61
C MET A 90 4.86 44.83 9.08
N ALA A 91 3.64 44.36 9.27
CA ALA A 91 2.46 45.21 9.45
C ALA A 91 1.41 44.45 10.29
N SER A 92 0.91 45.15 11.31
CA SER A 92 -0.08 44.70 12.30
C SER A 92 -1.51 44.58 11.74
N PRO A 93 -2.43 43.92 12.48
CA PRO A 93 -3.82 43.69 12.09
C PRO A 93 -4.78 44.77 12.63
N PRO A 94 -6.06 44.73 12.23
CA PRO A 94 -7.13 45.03 13.18
C PRO A 94 -8.06 43.84 13.39
N ALA A 95 -8.50 43.74 14.65
CA ALA A 95 -9.49 42.81 15.16
C ALA A 95 -10.84 42.94 14.44
N SER A 96 -11.51 41.78 14.28
CA SER A 96 -12.95 41.59 14.52
C SER A 96 -13.30 40.13 14.24
N VAL A 97 -13.61 39.38 15.31
CA VAL A 97 -14.34 38.11 15.24
C VAL A 97 -15.82 38.44 15.01
N PRO A 98 -16.55 37.64 14.22
CA PRO A 98 -17.57 36.84 14.89
C PRO A 98 -17.54 35.37 14.46
N ALA A 99 -18.21 34.59 15.29
CA ALA A 99 -18.39 33.16 15.27
C ALA A 99 -18.92 32.57 13.96
N LEU A 100 -18.85 31.23 13.91
CA LEU A 100 -19.37 30.27 12.93
C LEU A 100 -18.35 29.86 11.87
N LEU A 101 -17.63 28.78 12.13
CA LEU A 101 -17.18 27.88 11.06
C LEU A 101 -17.33 26.42 11.49
N SER A 102 -18.31 25.82 10.84
CA SER A 102 -18.48 24.41 10.50
C SER A 102 -17.15 23.70 10.20
N PRO A 103 -17.09 22.36 10.35
CA PRO A 103 -15.92 21.59 9.97
C PRO A 103 -15.59 21.82 8.49
N PRO A 104 -14.30 21.98 8.12
CA PRO A 104 -13.94 22.01 6.71
C PRO A 104 -14.28 20.64 6.10
N SER A 105 -15.23 20.66 5.17
CA SER A 105 -15.49 19.56 4.26
C SER A 105 -14.20 19.24 3.50
N SER A 106 -13.68 18.06 3.78
CA SER A 106 -12.61 17.37 3.07
C SER A 106 -12.90 17.30 1.58
N GLY A 107 -12.20 18.11 0.78
CA GLY A 107 -12.25 18.04 -0.68
C GLY A 107 -11.02 18.68 -1.29
N ALA A 108 -10.24 17.86 -2.02
CA ALA A 108 -9.03 18.21 -2.78
C ALA A 108 -7.84 18.66 -1.92
N ALA A 109 -6.67 18.01 -1.89
CA ALA A 109 -5.86 17.59 -3.04
C ALA A 109 -4.79 16.57 -2.61
N ALA A 110 -5.17 15.44 -2.02
CA ALA A 110 -4.26 14.31 -1.71
C ALA A 110 -4.58 13.03 -2.52
N GLN A 111 -5.43 13.12 -3.54
CA GLN A 111 -5.95 11.95 -4.27
C GLN A 111 -5.10 11.39 -5.43
N PRO A 112 -4.07 12.02 -6.02
CA PRO A 112 -3.43 11.42 -7.20
C PRO A 112 -2.57 10.21 -6.84
N LEU A 113 -1.92 10.18 -5.67
CA LEU A 113 -0.98 9.11 -5.32
C LEU A 113 -1.68 7.80 -4.92
N ALA A 114 -2.76 7.91 -4.14
CA ALA A 114 -3.55 6.74 -3.73
C ALA A 114 -4.26 6.08 -4.94
N ALA A 115 -4.76 6.89 -5.88
CA ALA A 115 -5.37 6.42 -7.12
C ALA A 115 -4.36 5.74 -8.06
N GLN A 116 -3.12 6.25 -8.15
CA GLN A 116 -2.05 5.67 -8.96
C GLN A 116 -1.53 4.35 -8.38
N LEU A 117 -1.38 4.24 -7.06
CA LEU A 117 -1.02 2.99 -6.37
C LEU A 117 -2.13 1.93 -6.47
N SER A 118 -3.41 2.33 -6.52
CA SER A 118 -4.50 1.39 -6.81
C SER A 118 -4.48 0.90 -8.27
N SER A 119 -4.06 1.73 -9.23
CA SER A 119 -4.00 1.33 -10.64
C SER A 119 -2.88 0.31 -10.91
N SER A 120 -1.70 0.45 -10.30
CA SER A 120 -0.62 -0.53 -10.45
C SER A 120 -0.90 -1.84 -9.69
N ARG A 121 -1.59 -1.77 -8.53
CA ARG A 121 -2.09 -2.98 -7.84
C ARG A 121 -3.10 -3.75 -8.68
N MET A 122 -3.98 -3.07 -9.40
CA MET A 122 -4.98 -3.71 -10.27
C MET A 122 -4.33 -4.51 -11.41
N GLU A 123 -3.25 -4.01 -12.01
CA GLU A 123 -2.53 -4.72 -13.08
C GLU A 123 -1.79 -5.96 -12.56
N ALA A 124 -1.20 -5.89 -11.37
CA ALA A 124 -0.60 -7.06 -10.72
C ALA A 124 -1.66 -8.12 -10.38
N GLY A 125 -2.81 -7.69 -9.87
CA GLY A 125 -3.96 -8.56 -9.61
C GLY A 125 -4.49 -9.25 -10.87
N ALA A 126 -4.43 -8.58 -12.03
CA ALA A 126 -4.84 -9.15 -13.32
C ALA A 126 -3.98 -10.38 -13.73
N VAL A 127 -2.69 -10.39 -13.39
CA VAL A 127 -1.79 -11.50 -13.74
C VAL A 127 -2.06 -12.74 -12.88
N TYR A 128 -2.32 -12.55 -11.58
CA TYR A 128 -2.66 -13.67 -10.70
C TYR A 128 -4.10 -14.18 -10.90
N THR A 129 -5.04 -13.30 -11.25
CA THR A 129 -6.39 -13.75 -11.64
C THR A 129 -6.35 -14.54 -12.94
N ALA A 130 -5.49 -14.18 -13.89
CA ALA A 130 -5.20 -15.01 -15.06
C ALA A 130 -4.59 -16.38 -14.71
N LEU A 131 -3.73 -16.46 -13.70
CA LEU A 131 -3.20 -17.72 -13.18
C LEU A 131 -4.34 -18.62 -12.64
N LEU A 132 -5.24 -18.05 -11.83
CA LEU A 132 -6.41 -18.76 -11.30
C LEU A 132 -7.36 -19.19 -12.42
N GLN A 133 -7.67 -18.30 -13.36
CA GLN A 133 -8.51 -18.63 -14.49
C GLN A 133 -7.89 -19.73 -15.35
N ALA A 134 -6.57 -19.69 -15.59
CA ALA A 134 -5.87 -20.76 -16.28
C ALA A 134 -5.98 -22.11 -15.55
N LEU A 135 -5.85 -22.12 -14.22
CA LEU A 135 -6.01 -23.33 -13.39
C LEU A 135 -7.43 -23.92 -13.49
N PHE A 136 -8.47 -23.09 -13.49
CA PHE A 136 -9.87 -23.54 -13.43
C PHE A 136 -10.58 -23.68 -14.79
N SER A 137 -9.98 -23.20 -15.90
CA SER A 137 -10.59 -23.29 -17.25
C SER A 137 -10.55 -24.69 -17.90
N GLU A 138 -10.05 -25.73 -17.21
CA GLU A 138 -10.01 -27.12 -17.72
C GLU A 138 -11.40 -27.75 -17.89
N SER A 139 -12.44 -27.25 -17.22
CA SER A 139 -13.75 -27.92 -17.19
C SER A 139 -14.50 -27.93 -18.53
N GLU A 140 -14.24 -26.96 -19.41
CA GLU A 140 -14.97 -26.84 -20.68
C GLU A 140 -14.28 -27.58 -21.84
N THR A 141 -12.95 -27.59 -21.89
CA THR A 141 -12.21 -28.14 -23.04
C THR A 141 -12.13 -29.67 -23.02
N HIS A 142 -12.01 -30.30 -21.84
CA HIS A 142 -12.11 -31.77 -21.73
C HIS A 142 -13.54 -32.28 -21.99
N ALA A 143 -14.58 -31.53 -21.59
CA ALA A 143 -15.97 -31.88 -21.88
C ALA A 143 -16.35 -31.72 -23.36
N SER A 144 -15.63 -30.85 -24.11
CA SER A 144 -15.79 -30.67 -25.56
C SER A 144 -15.01 -31.73 -26.36
N GLY A 145 -13.78 -32.05 -25.95
CA GLY A 145 -12.96 -33.12 -26.57
C GLY A 145 -13.59 -34.51 -26.45
N VAL A 146 -14.18 -34.84 -25.30
CA VAL A 146 -14.87 -36.13 -25.09
C VAL A 146 -16.19 -36.20 -25.89
N ARG A 147 -16.88 -35.08 -26.10
CA ARG A 147 -18.06 -35.01 -26.99
C ARG A 147 -17.69 -35.14 -28.47
N ALA A 148 -16.61 -34.49 -28.91
CA ALA A 148 -16.10 -34.60 -30.28
C ALA A 148 -15.58 -36.01 -30.61
N ASN A 149 -14.92 -36.69 -29.66
CA ASN A 149 -14.48 -38.08 -29.85
C ASN A 149 -15.67 -39.06 -29.82
N ARG A 150 -16.68 -38.81 -28.98
CA ARG A 150 -17.92 -39.61 -28.96
C ARG A 150 -18.75 -39.45 -30.24
N ALA A 151 -18.77 -38.27 -30.85
CA ALA A 151 -19.40 -38.06 -32.16
C ALA A 151 -18.66 -38.82 -33.28
N ARG A 152 -17.32 -38.84 -33.26
CA ARG A 152 -16.51 -39.60 -34.22
C ARG A 152 -16.67 -41.13 -34.10
N ILE A 153 -16.88 -41.65 -32.90
CA ILE A 153 -17.13 -43.09 -32.69
C ILE A 153 -18.53 -43.50 -33.17
N VAL A 154 -19.50 -42.58 -33.18
CA VAL A 154 -20.88 -42.86 -33.64
C VAL A 154 -20.99 -42.87 -35.17
N GLU A 155 -20.13 -42.15 -35.91
CA GLU A 155 -20.13 -42.19 -37.39
C GLU A 155 -19.35 -43.37 -37.99
N ALA A 156 -18.58 -44.13 -37.18
CA ALA A 156 -17.69 -45.17 -37.68
C ALA A 156 -18.15 -46.63 -37.45
N GLY A 157 -19.39 -46.90 -37.01
CA GLY A 157 -19.75 -48.28 -36.64
C GLY A 157 -21.23 -48.64 -36.68
N SER A 158 -21.69 -49.10 -37.84
CA SER A 158 -22.90 -49.91 -37.98
C SER A 158 -22.61 -51.38 -37.62
N ALA A 159 -23.09 -51.80 -36.44
CA ALA A 159 -23.57 -53.15 -36.02
C ALA A 159 -22.60 -54.36 -35.86
N PRO A 160 -22.98 -55.44 -35.13
CA PRO A 160 -23.79 -55.52 -33.90
C PRO A 160 -23.19 -56.40 -32.76
N SER A 161 -23.74 -56.21 -31.56
CA SER A 161 -23.90 -57.17 -30.44
C SER A 161 -22.78 -58.16 -30.06
N SER A 162 -22.10 -57.88 -28.94
CA SER A 162 -21.95 -58.87 -27.86
C SER A 162 -21.53 -58.22 -26.53
N ALA A 163 -22.19 -58.63 -25.44
CA ALA A 163 -21.83 -58.42 -24.03
C ALA A 163 -21.54 -56.97 -23.55
N ARG A 164 -22.60 -56.22 -23.25
CA ARG A 164 -22.52 -54.95 -22.52
C ARG A 164 -22.25 -55.22 -21.02
N ALA A 165 -20.99 -55.13 -20.63
CA ALA A 165 -20.60 -54.98 -19.23
C ALA A 165 -21.28 -53.73 -18.63
N PRO A 166 -21.73 -53.76 -17.36
CA PRO A 166 -22.32 -52.58 -16.72
C PRO A 166 -21.29 -51.44 -16.69
N PRO A 167 -21.68 -50.19 -17.03
CA PRO A 167 -20.79 -49.05 -16.89
C PRO A 167 -20.35 -48.93 -15.43
N PRO A 168 -19.07 -48.62 -15.14
CA PRO A 168 -18.65 -48.34 -13.77
C PRO A 168 -19.52 -47.21 -13.20
N PRO A 169 -19.88 -47.25 -11.91
CA PRO A 169 -20.73 -46.22 -11.32
C PRO A 169 -20.05 -44.86 -11.49
N ALA A 170 -20.78 -43.90 -12.05
CA ALA A 170 -20.31 -42.54 -12.31
C ALA A 170 -19.68 -41.85 -11.06
N SER A 171 -19.95 -42.36 -9.85
CA SER A 171 -19.37 -41.89 -8.59
C SER A 171 -17.87 -42.15 -8.45
N ALA A 172 -17.32 -43.22 -9.03
CA ALA A 172 -15.90 -43.54 -8.90
C ALA A 172 -15.00 -42.62 -9.74
N ALA A 173 -15.46 -42.23 -10.93
CA ALA A 173 -14.75 -41.28 -11.79
C ALA A 173 -14.81 -39.84 -11.25
N ALA A 174 -15.93 -39.46 -10.61
CA ALA A 174 -16.06 -38.15 -9.95
C ALA A 174 -15.09 -38.02 -8.76
N ALA A 175 -14.91 -39.08 -7.98
CA ALA A 175 -13.99 -39.10 -6.84
C ALA A 175 -12.50 -39.01 -7.25
N ALA A 176 -12.12 -39.60 -8.40
CA ALA A 176 -10.76 -39.50 -8.92
C ALA A 176 -10.45 -38.09 -9.46
N TYR A 177 -11.44 -37.41 -10.05
CA TYR A 177 -11.28 -36.04 -10.55
C TYR A 177 -11.20 -35.01 -9.41
N SER A 178 -12.02 -35.15 -8.36
CA SER A 178 -11.95 -34.28 -7.18
C SER A 178 -10.59 -34.36 -6.48
N GLY A 179 -9.99 -35.55 -6.39
CA GLY A 179 -8.66 -35.72 -5.79
C GLY A 179 -7.53 -34.99 -6.54
N SER A 180 -7.61 -34.89 -7.88
CA SER A 180 -6.62 -34.13 -8.67
C SER A 180 -6.76 -32.62 -8.48
N MET A 181 -8.00 -32.13 -8.44
CA MET A 181 -8.28 -30.71 -8.18
C MET A 181 -7.89 -30.32 -6.76
N ASP A 182 -8.15 -31.19 -5.77
CA ASP A 182 -7.76 -30.99 -4.38
C ASP A 182 -6.24 -30.85 -4.22
N ALA A 183 -5.45 -31.68 -4.92
CA ALA A 183 -3.99 -31.58 -4.89
C ALA A 183 -3.46 -30.29 -5.55
N LYS A 184 -4.07 -29.85 -6.67
CA LYS A 184 -3.74 -28.56 -7.30
C LYS A 184 -4.10 -27.40 -6.36
N LEU A 185 -5.22 -27.48 -5.67
CA LEU A 185 -5.70 -26.44 -4.75
C LEU A 185 -4.81 -26.36 -3.50
N ASP A 186 -4.38 -27.49 -2.95
CA ASP A 186 -3.45 -27.56 -1.82
C ASP A 186 -2.06 -26.98 -2.16
N ALA A 187 -1.59 -27.12 -3.41
CA ALA A 187 -0.36 -26.48 -3.89
C ALA A 187 -0.50 -24.96 -4.09
N VAL A 188 -1.69 -24.48 -4.46
CA VAL A 188 -1.96 -23.07 -4.80
C VAL A 188 -2.32 -22.23 -3.56
N LEU A 189 -2.96 -22.81 -2.55
CA LEU A 189 -3.30 -22.14 -1.29
C LEU A 189 -2.13 -21.39 -0.63
N PRO A 190 -0.92 -21.98 -0.43
CA PRO A 190 0.19 -21.26 0.16
C PRO A 190 0.69 -20.11 -0.74
N LEU A 191 0.63 -20.28 -2.06
CA LEU A 191 1.01 -19.24 -3.02
C LEU A 191 0.04 -18.05 -2.97
N LEU A 192 -1.26 -18.33 -2.81
CA LEU A 192 -2.26 -17.29 -2.60
C LEU A 192 -2.03 -16.56 -1.28
N GLN A 193 -1.77 -17.29 -0.18
CA GLN A 193 -1.50 -16.71 1.13
C GLN A 193 -0.28 -15.78 1.14
N ALA A 194 0.77 -16.12 0.37
CA ALA A 194 1.97 -15.30 0.26
C ALA A 194 1.74 -13.98 -0.52
N ASN A 195 0.77 -13.94 -1.43
CA ASN A 195 0.58 -12.82 -2.38
C ASN A 195 -0.74 -12.05 -2.19
N LEU A 196 -1.41 -12.20 -1.04
CA LEU A 196 -2.74 -11.65 -0.76
C LEU A 196 -2.86 -10.12 -0.93
N SER A 197 -1.80 -9.36 -0.67
CA SER A 197 -1.81 -7.89 -0.76
C SER A 197 -1.98 -7.35 -2.19
N SER A 198 -1.78 -8.21 -3.20
CA SER A 198 -1.86 -7.86 -4.62
C SER A 198 -3.15 -8.33 -5.31
N LEU A 199 -4.01 -9.06 -4.60
CA LEU A 199 -5.13 -9.78 -5.18
C LEU A 199 -6.47 -9.08 -4.93
N ASP A 200 -7.28 -8.93 -5.98
CA ASP A 200 -8.68 -8.52 -5.83
C ASP A 200 -9.54 -9.71 -5.39
N PHE A 201 -9.91 -9.69 -4.11
CA PHE A 201 -10.71 -10.71 -3.47
C PHE A 201 -12.07 -10.96 -4.16
N SER A 202 -12.72 -9.89 -4.63
CA SER A 202 -14.03 -9.98 -5.26
C SER A 202 -13.96 -10.77 -6.56
N HIS A 203 -12.82 -10.67 -7.25
CA HIS A 203 -12.57 -11.42 -8.48
C HIS A 203 -12.23 -12.88 -8.18
N ILE A 204 -11.43 -13.15 -7.14
CA ILE A 204 -11.08 -14.52 -6.72
C ILE A 204 -12.34 -15.33 -6.39
N LEU A 205 -13.23 -14.76 -5.59
CA LEU A 205 -14.49 -15.44 -5.22
C LEU A 205 -15.37 -15.73 -6.43
N LYS A 206 -15.41 -14.84 -7.44
CA LYS A 206 -16.18 -15.05 -8.67
C LYS A 206 -15.57 -16.11 -9.58
N THR A 207 -14.25 -16.26 -9.54
CA THR A 207 -13.53 -17.25 -10.36
C THR A 207 -13.49 -18.64 -9.73
N LEU A 208 -13.80 -18.75 -8.44
CA LEU A 208 -13.74 -20.02 -7.75
C LEU A 208 -15.00 -20.84 -8.05
N PRO A 209 -14.88 -22.12 -8.44
CA PRO A 209 -16.03 -22.95 -8.73
C PRO A 209 -16.85 -23.28 -7.48
N ASP A 210 -18.18 -23.34 -7.63
CA ASP A 210 -19.15 -23.60 -6.55
C ASP A 210 -18.95 -24.96 -5.85
N SER A 211 -18.17 -25.86 -6.44
CA SER A 211 -17.85 -27.18 -5.88
C SER A 211 -16.82 -27.15 -4.75
N VAL A 212 -16.13 -26.03 -4.51
CA VAL A 212 -15.09 -25.93 -3.47
C VAL A 212 -15.73 -25.63 -2.12
N PRO A 213 -15.57 -26.50 -1.10
CA PRO A 213 -16.13 -26.24 0.22
C PRO A 213 -15.44 -25.05 0.89
N ILE A 214 -16.25 -24.14 1.46
CA ILE A 214 -15.78 -22.92 2.16
C ILE A 214 -14.76 -23.23 3.25
N ALA A 215 -14.87 -24.41 3.90
CA ALA A 215 -13.95 -24.85 4.95
C ALA A 215 -12.47 -24.87 4.50
N ARG A 216 -12.18 -25.19 3.24
CA ARG A 216 -10.80 -25.22 2.71
C ARG A 216 -10.24 -23.83 2.43
N ILE A 217 -11.11 -22.86 2.13
CA ILE A 217 -10.73 -21.48 1.81
C ILE A 217 -10.71 -20.61 3.08
N ALA A 218 -11.35 -21.08 4.16
CA ALA A 218 -11.46 -20.37 5.43
C ALA A 218 -10.12 -19.83 5.99
N PRO A 219 -8.98 -20.55 5.93
CA PRO A 219 -7.70 -20.00 6.37
C PRO A 219 -7.29 -18.76 5.56
N VAL A 220 -7.47 -18.80 4.23
CA VAL A 220 -7.15 -17.68 3.34
C VAL A 220 -8.09 -16.50 3.62
N LEU A 221 -9.38 -16.76 3.73
CA LEU A 221 -10.38 -15.74 4.09
C LEU A 221 -10.05 -15.06 5.42
N SER A 222 -9.72 -15.86 6.44
CA SER A 222 -9.36 -15.34 7.75
C SER A 222 -8.09 -14.47 7.70
N CYS A 223 -7.11 -14.84 6.87
CA CYS A 223 -5.90 -14.06 6.67
C CYS A 223 -6.21 -12.71 6.00
N ILE A 224 -7.03 -12.71 4.95
CA ILE A 224 -7.46 -11.49 4.24
C ILE A 224 -8.24 -10.56 5.16
N LEU A 225 -9.25 -11.08 5.85
CA LEU A 225 -10.09 -10.28 6.75
C LEU A 225 -9.27 -9.64 7.86
N ARG A 226 -8.31 -10.39 8.44
CA ARG A 226 -7.36 -9.84 9.42
C ARG A 226 -6.46 -8.78 8.81
N ALA A 227 -5.97 -8.97 7.59
CA ALA A 227 -5.14 -7.98 6.92
C ALA A 227 -5.90 -6.66 6.67
N GLU A 228 -7.14 -6.73 6.16
CA GLU A 228 -8.01 -5.58 5.96
C GLU A 228 -8.36 -4.89 7.27
N GLU A 229 -8.70 -5.67 8.31
CA GLU A 229 -8.96 -5.12 9.64
C GLU A 229 -7.73 -4.42 10.21
N ASN A 230 -6.54 -5.00 10.05
CA ASN A 230 -5.28 -4.41 10.49
C ASN A 230 -4.99 -3.10 9.76
N VAL A 231 -5.22 -3.02 8.44
CA VAL A 231 -5.08 -1.78 7.66
C VAL A 231 -6.06 -0.72 8.15
N ALA A 232 -7.34 -1.09 8.34
CA ALA A 232 -8.36 -0.19 8.84
C ALA A 232 -8.06 0.27 10.29
N HIS A 233 -7.58 -0.63 11.13
CA HIS A 233 -7.16 -0.33 12.50
C HIS A 233 -5.97 0.63 12.50
N ALA A 234 -4.92 0.34 11.73
CA ALA A 234 -3.76 1.22 11.59
C ALA A 234 -4.19 2.63 11.15
N ALA A 235 -5.06 2.74 10.16
CA ALA A 235 -5.59 4.03 9.69
C ALA A 235 -6.48 4.76 10.73
N ARG A 236 -7.14 4.03 11.64
CA ARG A 236 -7.84 4.64 12.79
C ARG A 236 -6.85 5.17 13.82
N VAL A 237 -5.81 4.39 14.14
CA VAL A 237 -4.77 4.79 15.09
C VAL A 237 -3.99 6.00 14.60
N THR A 238 -3.58 6.03 13.34
CA THR A 238 -2.85 7.18 12.78
C THR A 238 -3.68 8.46 12.85
N ARG A 239 -4.96 8.40 12.45
CA ARG A 239 -5.89 9.55 12.58
C ARG A 239 -6.09 9.98 14.03
N ALA A 240 -6.19 9.04 14.96
CA ALA A 240 -6.30 9.37 16.39
C ALA A 240 -5.03 10.05 16.93
N LEU A 241 -3.86 9.57 16.51
CA LEU A 241 -2.57 10.18 16.86
C LEU A 241 -2.46 11.59 16.28
N GLU A 242 -2.78 11.80 15.00
CA GLU A 242 -2.81 13.11 14.35
C GLU A 242 -3.80 14.07 15.04
N ALA A 243 -4.98 13.58 15.42
CA ALA A 243 -5.93 14.37 16.20
C ALA A 243 -5.35 14.77 17.56
N SER A 244 -4.69 13.84 18.27
CA SER A 244 -4.06 14.13 19.57
C SER A 244 -2.91 15.12 19.47
N THR A 245 -2.10 15.05 18.41
CA THR A 245 -0.98 15.98 18.20
C THR A 245 -1.48 17.37 17.86
N ASN A 246 -2.56 17.47 17.08
CA ASN A 246 -3.23 18.75 16.80
C ASN A 246 -3.82 19.38 18.08
N VAL A 247 -4.52 18.59 18.91
CA VAL A 247 -5.04 19.08 20.20
C VAL A 247 -3.90 19.57 21.10
N ASN A 248 -2.79 18.84 21.18
CA ASN A 248 -1.62 19.28 21.95
C ASN A 248 -1.00 20.56 21.38
N ALA A 249 -0.93 20.71 20.07
CA ALA A 249 -0.46 21.94 19.44
C ALA A 249 -1.37 23.13 19.77
N LEU A 250 -2.69 22.94 19.76
CA LEU A 250 -3.66 23.95 20.15
C LEU A 250 -3.53 24.34 21.63
N VAL A 251 -3.37 23.37 22.54
CA VAL A 251 -3.14 23.65 23.97
C VAL A 251 -1.85 24.45 24.16
N ARG A 252 -0.77 24.11 23.43
CA ARG A 252 0.49 24.87 23.48
C ARG A 252 0.32 26.28 22.95
N LEU A 253 -0.47 26.47 21.89
CA LEU A 253 -0.80 27.78 21.35
C LEU A 253 -1.58 28.61 22.37
N HIS A 254 -2.66 28.08 22.93
CA HIS A 254 -3.45 28.78 23.97
C HIS A 254 -2.60 29.10 25.20
N ARG A 255 -1.70 28.19 25.60
CA ARG A 255 -0.77 28.45 26.70
C ARG A 255 0.25 29.53 26.35
N GLY A 256 0.69 29.60 25.09
CA GLY A 256 1.53 30.68 24.58
C GLY A 256 0.80 32.02 24.57
N GLU A 257 -0.46 32.03 24.12
CA GLU A 257 -1.33 33.20 24.11
C GLU A 257 -1.71 33.67 25.52
N ALA A 258 -1.87 32.76 26.49
CA ALA A 258 -2.06 33.16 27.87
C ALA A 258 -0.77 33.77 28.47
N ASN A 259 0.41 33.37 27.96
CA ASN A 259 1.72 33.70 28.52
C ASN A 259 2.49 34.76 27.72
N TYR A 260 1.84 35.58 26.89
CA TYR A 260 2.51 36.74 26.33
C TYR A 260 2.42 37.95 27.27
N VAL A 261 3.50 38.72 27.33
CA VAL A 261 3.51 40.04 27.93
C VAL A 261 3.85 41.03 26.83
N ARG A 262 2.93 41.95 26.55
CA ARG A 262 3.20 43.02 25.58
C ARG A 262 4.11 44.06 26.24
N VAL A 263 5.32 44.18 25.72
CA VAL A 263 6.32 45.14 26.21
C VAL A 263 6.23 46.40 25.36
N ASP A 264 5.52 47.42 25.86
CA ASP A 264 5.48 48.76 25.26
C ASP A 264 6.59 49.66 25.83
N HIS A 265 6.85 50.81 25.21
CA HIS A 265 7.87 51.79 25.65
C HIS A 265 7.62 52.41 27.05
N THR A 266 6.43 52.20 27.61
CA THR A 266 6.02 52.60 28.95
C THR A 266 6.23 51.51 29.99
N THR A 267 6.49 50.27 29.57
CA THR A 267 6.69 49.15 30.49
C THR A 267 7.99 49.31 31.27
N LYS A 268 7.88 49.13 32.59
CA LYS A 268 8.99 49.27 33.55
C LYS A 268 9.30 47.92 34.17
N CYS A 269 10.57 47.69 34.47
CA CYS A 269 11.01 46.53 35.23
C CYS A 269 10.39 46.58 36.64
N ASP A 270 9.84 45.47 37.10
CA ASP A 270 9.20 45.40 38.43
C ASP A 270 10.20 45.51 39.59
N VAL A 271 11.47 45.16 39.35
CA VAL A 271 12.53 45.15 40.38
C VAL A 271 13.21 46.52 40.48
N CYS A 272 13.65 47.08 39.36
CA CYS A 272 14.43 48.32 39.36
C CYS A 272 13.65 49.55 38.87
N HIS A 273 12.39 49.37 38.47
CA HIS A 273 11.48 50.42 37.95
C HIS A 273 11.99 51.22 36.74
N LYS A 274 13.13 50.84 36.15
CA LYS A 274 13.65 51.40 34.90
C LYS A 274 12.87 50.85 33.70
N ARG A 275 12.76 51.65 32.63
CA ARG A 275 12.06 51.26 31.39
C ARG A 275 12.78 50.07 30.73
N LEU A 276 12.01 49.07 30.31
CA LEU A 276 12.54 47.88 29.65
C LEU A 276 13.00 48.17 28.21
N CYS A 277 12.34 49.13 27.56
CA CYS A 277 12.72 49.63 26.25
C CYS A 277 13.53 50.92 26.42
N VAL A 278 14.84 50.85 26.18
CA VAL A 278 15.73 52.03 26.29
C VAL A 278 15.78 52.79 24.96
N SER A 279 15.58 52.11 23.82
CA SER A 279 15.44 52.74 22.51
C SER A 279 14.42 51.99 21.65
N SER A 280 13.83 52.66 20.66
CA SER A 280 12.88 52.07 19.71
C SER A 280 13.47 50.96 18.82
N ARG A 281 14.79 50.72 18.86
CA ARG A 281 15.48 49.70 18.04
C ARG A 281 16.22 48.62 18.82
N SER A 282 16.38 48.76 20.14
CA SER A 282 17.01 47.73 20.97
C SER A 282 16.19 47.48 22.22
N VAL A 283 15.52 46.33 22.21
CA VAL A 283 15.04 45.67 23.42
C VAL A 283 16.26 45.02 24.04
N GLY A 284 16.64 45.40 25.26
CA GLY A 284 17.72 44.73 25.99
C GLY A 284 17.34 43.28 26.32
N ASP A 285 18.23 42.54 26.96
CA ASP A 285 17.91 41.20 27.48
C ASP A 285 16.78 41.30 28.54
N ILE A 286 15.56 40.91 28.14
CA ILE A 286 14.37 40.87 29.02
C ILE A 286 14.09 39.42 29.40
N ALA A 287 13.76 39.21 30.67
CA ALA A 287 13.17 37.98 31.17
C ALA A 287 11.71 38.24 31.56
N VAL A 288 10.82 37.32 31.21
CA VAL A 288 9.40 37.42 31.58
C VAL A 288 9.11 36.41 32.68
N ASN A 289 8.64 36.90 33.82
CA ASN A 289 8.13 36.03 34.88
C ASN A 289 6.72 35.58 34.50
N VAL A 290 6.61 34.36 34.01
CA VAL A 290 5.35 33.75 33.55
C VAL A 290 4.32 33.64 34.67
N ALA A 291 4.74 33.40 35.92
CA ALA A 291 3.81 33.23 37.05
C ALA A 291 3.13 34.53 37.48
N ARG A 292 3.78 35.69 37.26
CA ARG A 292 3.24 37.01 37.64
C ARG A 292 2.78 37.85 36.45
N HIS A 293 2.96 37.36 35.22
CA HIS A 293 2.77 38.13 33.98
C HIS A 293 3.52 39.47 33.98
N ARG A 294 4.74 39.50 34.55
CA ARG A 294 5.57 40.72 34.64
C ARG A 294 6.86 40.56 33.85
N ALA A 295 7.28 41.62 33.19
CA ALA A 295 8.56 41.67 32.48
C ALA A 295 9.62 42.36 33.35
N VAL A 296 10.81 41.79 33.40
CA VAL A 296 11.96 42.28 34.16
C VAL A 296 13.22 42.23 33.29
N HIS A 297 14.22 43.04 33.60
CA HIS A 297 15.53 42.84 32.96
C HIS A 297 16.10 41.48 33.34
N LYS A 298 16.82 40.83 32.42
CA LYS A 298 17.45 39.53 32.67
C LYS A 298 18.37 39.55 33.90
N ALA A 299 19.15 40.62 34.07
CA ALA A 299 19.99 40.79 35.26
C ALA A 299 19.16 40.86 36.56
N CYS A 300 18.06 41.62 36.54
CA CYS A 300 17.16 41.75 37.68
C CYS A 300 16.38 40.45 37.98
N ALA A 301 16.15 39.59 36.98
CA ALA A 301 15.51 38.30 37.19
C ALA A 301 16.40 37.38 38.03
N VAL A 302 17.69 37.30 37.71
CA VAL A 302 18.67 36.49 38.45
C VAL A 302 18.84 36.98 39.89
N GLU A 303 18.85 38.29 40.11
CA GLU A 303 18.88 38.87 41.46
C GLU A 303 17.59 38.58 42.24
N GLY A 304 16.42 38.71 41.59
CA GLY A 304 15.13 38.42 42.20
C GLY A 304 14.98 36.96 42.64
N GLU A 305 15.46 36.01 41.85
CA GLU A 305 15.45 34.58 42.21
C GLU A 305 16.32 34.29 43.44
N ARG A 306 17.48 34.94 43.56
CA ARG A 306 18.34 34.83 44.74
C ARG A 306 17.66 35.35 45.99
N HIS A 307 16.96 36.49 45.90
CA HIS A 307 16.22 37.03 47.04
C HIS A 307 15.05 36.15 47.48
N VAL A 308 14.34 35.51 46.54
CA VAL A 308 13.25 34.57 46.88
C VAL A 308 13.82 33.30 47.51
N ALA A 309 14.96 32.79 47.03
CA ALA A 309 15.61 31.62 47.61
C ALA A 309 16.09 31.88 49.05
N VAL A 310 16.75 33.01 49.30
CA VAL A 310 17.20 33.40 50.65
C VAL A 310 16.01 33.61 51.59
N ALA A 311 14.95 34.28 51.14
CA ALA A 311 13.74 34.45 51.95
C ALA A 311 13.01 33.13 52.26
N ALA A 312 13.07 32.14 51.35
CA ALA A 312 12.52 30.81 51.58
C ALA A 312 13.37 30.01 52.59
N GLU A 313 14.70 30.14 52.57
CA GLU A 313 15.59 29.54 53.57
C GLU A 313 15.40 30.17 54.95
N GLU A 314 15.29 31.51 55.03
CA GLU A 314 14.98 32.21 56.29
C GLU A 314 13.61 31.80 56.84
N ALA A 315 12.60 31.62 56.00
CA ALA A 315 11.28 31.15 56.41
C ALA A 315 11.24 29.66 56.82
N ALA A 316 12.18 28.85 56.35
CA ALA A 316 12.31 27.44 56.74
C ALA A 316 13.11 27.24 58.05
N HIS A 317 13.82 28.28 58.51
CA HIS A 317 14.57 28.30 59.77
C HIS A 317 13.85 29.05 60.90
N ALA A 318 12.74 29.73 60.60
CA ALA A 318 11.81 30.32 61.56
C ALA A 318 10.71 29.32 61.94
#